data_AF-A0A8B6FXV2-F1
#
_entry.id   AF-A0A8B6FXV2-F1
#
_cell.length_a   1.000
_cell.length_b   1.000
_cell.length_c   1.000
_cell.angle_alpha   90.00
_cell.angle_beta   90.00
_cell.angle_gamma   90.00
#
_symmetry.space_group_name_H-M   'P 1'
#
loop_
_entity.id
_entity.type
_entity.pdbx_description
1 polymer ?
#
loop_
_entity_poly.entity_id
_entity_poly.type
_entity_poly.pdbx_seq_one_letter_code
_entity_poly.pdbx_strand_id
1 'polypeptide(L)'
;MSASTREQAKQYLATHKIPQMFESLLSCLMIERPDDPVVYIEKKMSEIKQIGLDKVNWETFVFHLHPYRYPVRLANIHDGSKYDKEREQEEETLAEMQREKSMGEDYKSDLFKLTEAQ
;
A
#
# COMPACT_ATOMS: atom_id res chain seq x y z
N MET A 1 23.59 -9.00 30.04
CA MET A 1 23.54 -8.59 28.62
C MET A 1 23.56 -7.06 28.59
N SER A 2 24.54 -6.44 27.93
CA SER A 2 24.76 -4.99 28.02
C SER A 2 23.65 -4.23 27.28
N ALA A 3 23.35 -2.99 27.69
CA ALA A 3 22.33 -2.16 27.03
C ALA A 3 22.57 -2.03 25.51
N SER A 4 23.82 -2.11 25.05
CA SER A 4 24.20 -2.09 23.64
C SER A 4 23.60 -3.26 22.84
N THR A 5 23.58 -4.47 23.39
CA THR A 5 22.93 -5.63 22.72
C THR A 5 21.41 -5.46 22.58
N ARG A 6 20.74 -4.76 23.51
CA ARG A 6 19.29 -4.53 23.45
C ARG A 6 18.92 -3.51 22.38
N GLU A 7 19.67 -2.41 22.31
CA GLU A 7 19.45 -1.38 21.29
C GLU A 7 19.76 -1.92 19.88
N GLN A 8 20.81 -2.74 19.70
CA GLN A 8 21.07 -3.46 18.45
C GLN A 8 19.92 -4.39 18.05
N ALA A 9 19.34 -5.13 19.00
CA ALA A 9 18.20 -6.00 18.74
C ALA A 9 16.96 -5.22 18.29
N LYS A 10 16.67 -4.06 18.91
CA LYS A 10 15.57 -3.18 18.48
C LYS A 10 15.81 -2.64 17.07
N GLN A 11 17.04 -2.27 16.76
CA GLN A 11 17.41 -1.77 15.43
C GLN A 11 17.22 -2.85 14.37
N TYR A 12 17.66 -4.08 14.66
CA TYR A 12 17.42 -5.23 13.80
C TYR A 12 15.92 -5.46 13.55
N LEU A 13 15.10 -5.46 14.60
CA LEU A 13 13.65 -5.63 14.47
C LEU A 13 13.00 -4.53 13.60
N ALA A 14 13.42 -3.28 13.78
CA ALA A 14 12.91 -2.15 13.02
C ALA A 14 13.37 -2.18 11.56
N THR A 15 14.65 -2.43 11.29
CA THR A 15 15.21 -2.50 9.94
C THR A 15 14.59 -3.61 9.12
N HIS A 16 14.32 -4.77 9.73
CA HIS A 16 13.70 -5.91 9.05
C HIS A 16 12.16 -5.89 9.09
N LYS A 17 11.55 -4.83 9.64
CA LYS A 17 10.09 -4.69 9.81
C LYS A 17 9.43 -5.92 10.43
N ILE A 18 10.15 -6.62 11.30
CA ILE A 18 9.73 -7.90 11.89
C ILE A 18 8.41 -7.74 12.66
N PRO A 19 8.23 -6.73 13.54
CA PRO A 19 6.96 -6.54 14.25
C PRO A 19 5.77 -6.36 13.31
N GLN A 20 5.91 -5.52 12.29
CA GLN A 20 4.85 -5.22 11.33
C GLN A 20 4.46 -6.44 10.47
N MET A 21 5.44 -7.26 10.10
CA MET A 21 5.20 -8.54 9.43
C MET A 21 4.35 -9.48 10.30
N PHE A 22 4.73 -9.65 11.58
CA PHE A 22 4.01 -10.50 12.50
C PHE A 22 2.61 -9.96 12.84
N GLU A 23 2.44 -8.65 12.98
CA GLU A 23 1.13 -8.03 13.18
C GLU A 23 0.17 -8.31 12.02
N SER A 24 0.66 -8.26 10.77
CA SER A 24 -0.14 -8.60 9.59
C SER A 24 -0.54 -10.08 9.58
N LEU A 25 0.41 -10.98 9.89
CA LEU A 25 0.15 -12.42 10.00
C LEU A 25 -0.86 -12.75 11.09
N LEU A 26 -0.71 -12.14 12.28
CA LEU A 26 -1.62 -12.31 13.40
C LEU A 26 -3.03 -11.84 13.03
N SER A 27 -3.15 -10.70 12.36
CA SER A 27 -4.44 -10.18 11.89
C SER A 27 -5.14 -11.17 10.95
N CYS A 28 -4.39 -11.80 10.04
CA CYS A 28 -4.94 -12.86 9.15
C CYS A 28 -5.43 -14.07 9.93
N LEU A 29 -4.61 -14.56 10.88
CA LEU A 29 -5.00 -15.69 11.72
C LEU A 29 -6.27 -15.41 12.52
N MET A 30 -6.38 -14.22 13.09
CA MET A 30 -7.54 -13.83 13.90
C MET A 30 -8.84 -13.80 13.11
N ILE A 31 -8.78 -13.43 11.83
CA ILE A 31 -9.95 -13.33 10.96
C ILE A 31 -10.32 -14.68 10.36
N GLU A 32 -9.38 -15.37 9.71
CA GLU A 32 -9.68 -16.62 9.01
C GLU A 32 -9.82 -17.82 9.96
N ARG A 33 -9.16 -17.80 11.12
CA ARG A 33 -9.18 -18.87 12.13
C ARG A 33 -9.04 -20.27 11.52
N PRO A 34 -7.95 -20.53 10.78
CA PRO A 34 -7.74 -21.83 10.13
C PRO A 34 -7.64 -22.96 11.16
N ASP A 35 -8.08 -24.16 10.76
CA ASP A 35 -7.97 -25.37 11.59
C ASP A 35 -6.50 -25.73 11.90
N ASP A 36 -5.60 -25.50 10.93
CA ASP A 36 -4.16 -25.61 11.10
C ASP A 36 -3.47 -24.24 10.93
N PRO A 37 -3.17 -23.54 12.04
CA PRO A 37 -2.51 -22.24 11.99
C PRO A 37 -1.06 -22.31 11.49
N VAL A 38 -0.37 -23.43 11.65
CA VAL A 38 1.06 -23.54 11.27
C VAL A 38 1.20 -23.57 9.76
N VAL A 39 0.42 -24.42 9.09
CA VAL A 39 0.40 -24.53 7.62
C VAL A 39 -0.06 -23.22 6.99
N TYR A 40 -1.03 -22.55 7.60
CA TYR A 40 -1.51 -21.26 7.11
C TYR A 40 -0.43 -20.17 7.17
N ILE A 41 0.32 -20.09 8.28
CA ILE A 41 1.44 -19.14 8.40
C ILE A 41 2.51 -19.42 7.34
N GLU A 42 2.86 -20.68 7.11
CA GLU A 42 3.85 -21.06 6.09
C GLU A 42 3.44 -20.57 4.68
N LYS A 43 2.16 -20.72 4.34
CA LYS A 43 1.60 -20.19 3.09
C LYS A 43 1.71 -18.66 3.03
N LYS A 44 1.32 -17.95 4.09
CA LYS A 44 1.41 -16.48 4.14
C LYS A 44 2.83 -15.96 4.10
N MET A 45 3.77 -16.65 4.75
CA MET A 45 5.20 -16.35 4.64
C MET A 45 5.72 -16.53 3.21
N SER A 46 5.21 -17.52 2.48
CA SER A 46 5.52 -17.72 1.06
C SER A 46 4.97 -16.58 0.19
N GLU A 47 3.75 -16.09 0.47
CA GLU A 47 3.17 -14.92 -0.20
C GLU A 47 4.00 -13.64 0.08
N ILE A 48 4.39 -13.41 1.33
CA ILE A 48 5.27 -12.29 1.73
C ILE A 48 6.59 -12.32 0.97
N LYS A 49 7.19 -13.50 0.80
CA LYS A 49 8.44 -13.68 0.07
C LYS A 49 8.31 -13.29 -1.40
N GLN A 50 7.16 -13.50 -2.02
CA GLN A 50 6.90 -13.11 -3.41
C GLN A 50 6.67 -11.61 -3.56
N ILE A 51 5.95 -11.00 -2.62
CA ILE A 51 5.60 -9.56 -2.65
C ILE A 51 6.81 -8.69 -2.28
N GLY A 52 7.65 -9.19 -1.37
CA GLY A 52 8.75 -8.45 -0.76
C GLY A 52 8.31 -7.74 0.52
N LEU A 53 9.10 -7.87 1.59
CA LEU A 53 8.84 -7.31 2.92
C LEU A 53 8.60 -5.79 2.91
N ASP A 54 9.18 -5.07 1.96
CA ASP A 54 9.06 -3.62 1.86
C ASP A 54 7.63 -3.15 1.55
N LYS A 55 6.86 -3.99 0.86
CA LYS A 55 5.47 -3.72 0.44
C LYS A 55 4.43 -4.34 1.39
N VAL A 56 4.87 -5.03 2.43
CA VAL A 56 3.98 -5.65 3.42
C VAL A 56 3.68 -4.63 4.52
N ASN A 57 2.40 -4.30 4.66
CA ASN A 57 1.84 -3.50 5.73
C ASN A 57 0.85 -4.36 6.53
N TRP A 58 0.44 -3.88 7.71
CA TRP A 58 -0.52 -4.58 8.55
C TRP A 58 -1.82 -4.89 7.80
N GLU A 59 -2.24 -4.01 6.89
CA GLU A 59 -3.45 -4.17 6.06
C GLU A 59 -3.27 -5.06 4.84
N THR A 60 -2.06 -5.36 4.37
CA THR A 60 -1.83 -5.97 3.04
C THR A 60 -2.66 -7.23 2.82
N PHE A 61 -2.81 -8.05 3.85
CA PHE A 61 -3.59 -9.30 3.77
C PHE A 61 -5.01 -9.19 4.33
N VAL A 62 -5.41 -8.07 4.93
CA VAL A 62 -6.76 -7.88 5.51
C VAL A 62 -7.56 -6.78 4.82
N PHE A 63 -6.92 -6.04 3.91
CA PHE A 63 -7.53 -4.96 3.14
C PHE A 63 -8.76 -5.45 2.35
N HIS A 64 -8.67 -6.66 1.81
CA HIS A 64 -9.77 -7.27 1.07
C HIS A 64 -10.95 -7.70 1.96
N LEU A 65 -10.76 -7.76 3.28
CA LEU A 65 -11.78 -8.11 4.26
C LEU A 65 -12.39 -6.86 4.92
N HIS A 66 -11.85 -5.68 4.66
CA HIS A 66 -12.36 -4.45 5.26
C HIS A 66 -13.76 -4.10 4.69
N PRO A 67 -14.82 -4.02 5.52
CA PRO A 67 -16.21 -3.90 5.08
C PRO A 67 -16.48 -2.75 4.11
N TYR A 68 -15.71 -1.67 4.21
CA TYR A 68 -15.83 -0.46 3.40
C TYR A 68 -14.62 -0.17 2.50
N ARG A 69 -13.54 -0.96 2.58
CA ARG A 69 -12.24 -0.63 1.92
C ARG A 69 -11.77 -1.70 0.93
N TYR A 70 -12.29 -2.91 1.01
CA TYR A 70 -13.27 -3.35 0.01
C TYR A 70 -13.07 -2.99 -1.47
N PRO A 71 -11.99 -3.25 -2.24
CA PRO A 71 -11.83 -2.63 -3.57
C PRO A 71 -12.98 -2.89 -4.54
N VAL A 72 -13.55 -4.10 -4.51
CA VAL A 72 -14.72 -4.44 -5.34
C VAL A 72 -15.98 -3.77 -4.80
N ARG A 73 -16.14 -3.62 -3.49
CA ARG A 73 -17.25 -2.85 -2.92
C ARG A 73 -17.14 -1.41 -3.37
N LEU A 74 -15.97 -0.80 -3.15
CA LEU A 74 -15.69 0.56 -3.55
C LEU A 74 -16.07 0.70 -5.03
N ALA A 75 -15.51 -0.11 -5.93
CA ALA A 75 -15.79 -0.01 -7.36
C ALA A 75 -17.28 -0.05 -7.75
N ASN A 76 -18.16 -0.70 -6.95
CA ASN A 76 -19.54 -0.97 -7.34
C ASN A 76 -20.61 -0.33 -6.44
N ILE A 77 -20.25 0.19 -5.27
CA ILE A 77 -21.18 0.71 -4.27
C ILE A 77 -20.78 2.15 -3.93
N HIS A 78 -21.68 3.07 -4.28
CA HIS A 78 -21.56 4.49 -3.98
C HIS A 78 -22.59 4.89 -2.92
N ASP A 79 -22.28 4.57 -1.66
CA ASP A 79 -23.17 4.80 -0.52
C ASP A 79 -22.93 6.15 0.17
N GLY A 80 -22.00 6.97 -0.35
CA GLY A 80 -21.61 8.24 0.27
C GLY A 80 -20.92 8.08 1.61
N SER A 81 -20.45 6.86 1.94
CA SER A 81 -19.63 6.62 3.12
C SER A 81 -18.31 7.39 3.03
N LYS A 82 -17.61 7.50 4.17
CA LYS A 82 -16.31 8.17 4.25
C LYS A 82 -15.34 7.67 3.18
N TYR A 83 -15.29 6.36 2.96
CA TYR A 83 -14.34 5.73 2.03
C TYR A 83 -14.71 5.94 0.55
N ASP A 84 -15.99 6.13 0.26
CA ASP A 84 -16.47 6.49 -1.08
C ASP A 84 -16.00 7.91 -1.43
N LYS A 85 -16.21 8.86 -0.50
CA LYS A 85 -15.74 10.24 -0.64
C LYS A 85 -14.22 10.38 -0.74
N GLU A 86 -13.48 9.61 0.06
CA GLU A 86 -12.02 9.59 -0.02
C GLU A 86 -11.52 9.16 -1.40
N ARG A 87 -12.17 8.16 -2.02
CA ARG A 87 -11.81 7.72 -3.37
C ARG A 87 -12.17 8.75 -4.44
N GLU A 88 -13.35 9.36 -4.36
CA GLU A 88 -13.74 10.43 -5.28
C GLU A 88 -12.69 11.56 -5.26
N GLN A 89 -12.20 11.93 -4.07
CA GLN A 89 -11.13 12.93 -3.92
C GLN A 89 -9.80 12.46 -4.50
N GLU A 90 -9.42 11.19 -4.30
CA GLU A 90 -8.21 10.60 -4.91
C GLU A 90 -8.31 10.60 -6.45
N GLU A 91 -9.45 10.22 -7.01
CA GLU A 91 -9.70 10.22 -8.46
C GLU A 91 -9.68 11.64 -9.04
N GLU A 92 -10.27 12.61 -8.34
CA GLU A 92 -10.27 14.02 -8.74
C GLU A 92 -8.85 14.60 -8.73
N THR A 93 -8.07 14.35 -7.67
CA THR A 93 -6.67 14.78 -7.59
C THR A 93 -5.79 14.12 -8.65
N LEU A 94 -6.00 12.83 -8.94
CA LEU A 94 -5.33 12.14 -10.05
C LEU A 94 -5.67 12.76 -11.41
N ALA A 95 -6.95 13.11 -11.63
CA ALA A 95 -7.39 13.75 -12.87
C ALA A 95 -6.86 15.19 -13.02
N GLU A 96 -6.71 15.94 -11.93
CA GLU A 96 -6.04 17.25 -11.94
C GLU A 96 -4.56 17.13 -12.28
N MET A 97 -3.83 16.24 -11.61
CA MET A 97 -2.40 15.99 -11.91
C MET A 97 -2.17 15.57 -13.36
N GLN A 98 -3.07 14.77 -13.93
CA GLN A 98 -3.00 14.38 -15.34
C GLN A 98 -3.24 15.57 -16.28
N ARG A 99 -4.21 16.44 -15.97
CA ARG A 99 -4.49 17.67 -16.74
C ARG A 99 -3.32 18.65 -16.70
N GLU A 100 -2.72 18.84 -15.53
CA GLU A 100 -1.51 19.67 -15.38
C GLU A 100 -0.34 19.12 -16.18
N LYS A 101 -0.15 17.79 -16.16
CA LYS A 101 0.91 17.13 -16.93
C LYS A 101 0.71 17.32 -18.44
N SER A 102 -0.51 17.16 -18.96
CA SER A 102 -0.79 17.42 -20.37
C SER A 102 -0.58 18.87 -20.78
N MET A 103 -0.97 19.83 -19.91
CA MET A 103 -0.77 21.26 -20.16
C MET A 103 0.72 21.65 -20.15
N GLY A 104 1.54 21.01 -19.31
CA GLY A 104 2.98 21.23 -19.24
C GLY A 104 3.75 20.66 -20.43
N GLU A 105 3.23 19.61 -21.07
CA GLU A 105 3.81 19.02 -22.29
C GLU A 105 3.55 19.91 -23.53
N ASP A 106 2.35 20.47 -23.66
CA ASP A 106 2.02 21.40 -24.75
C ASP A 106 2.82 22.71 -24.70
N TYR A 107 3.05 23.28 -23.51
CA TYR A 107 3.78 24.55 -23.38
C TYR A 107 5.28 24.44 -23.76
N LYS A 108 5.89 23.26 -23.61
CA LYS A 108 7.28 23.04 -24.04
C LYS A 108 7.41 22.91 -25.56
N SER A 109 6.37 22.49 -26.28
CA SER A 109 6.47 22.28 -27.73
C SER A 109 6.78 23.55 -28.51
N ASP A 110 6.22 24.70 -28.12
CA ASP A 110 6.28 25.91 -28.94
C ASP A 110 7.39 26.89 -28.55
N LEU A 111 7.87 26.83 -27.29
CA LEU A 111 8.96 27.70 -26.84
C LEU A 111 10.31 27.37 -27.53
N PHE A 112 10.54 26.12 -27.91
CA PHE A 112 11.77 25.70 -28.61
C PHE A 112 11.73 25.88 -30.12
N LYS A 113 10.55 26.16 -30.72
CA LYS A 113 10.41 26.37 -32.17
C LYS A 113 10.77 27.78 -32.62
N LEU A 114 10.82 28.75 -31.71
CA LEU A 114 11.09 30.17 -32.03
C LEU A 114 12.58 30.53 -32.05
N THR A 115 13.48 29.62 -31.62
CA THR A 115 14.92 29.84 -31.60
C THR A 115 15.69 29.17 -32.75
N GLU A 116 15.03 28.39 -33.59
CA GLU A 116 15.61 27.82 -34.82
C GLU A 116 15.14 28.62 -36.05
N ALA A 117 15.54 29.89 -36.12
CA ALA A 117 15.59 30.62 -37.39
C ALA A 117 16.99 30.46 -37.99
N GLN A 118 17.03 30.02 -39.25
CA GLN A 118 18.20 29.73 -40.09
C GLN A 118 19.21 30.89 -40.20
#